data_AF-A0A6A5V7G0-F1
#
_entry.id   AF-A0A6A5V7G0-F1
#
_cell.length_a   1.000
_cell.length_b   1.000
_cell.length_c   1.000
_cell.angle_alpha   90.00
_cell.angle_beta   90.00
_cell.angle_gamma   90.00
#
_symmetry.space_group_name_H-M   'P 1'
#
loop_
_entity.id
_entity.type
_entity.pdbx_description
1 polymer ?
#
loop_
_entity_poly.entity_id
_entity_poly.type
_entity_poly.pdbx_seq_one_letter_code
_entity_poly.pdbx_strand_id
1 'polypeptide(L)'
;LDVVCFKPLSSNYSCELDNHLQVSQGLSPLSKGDFFALFWPAWVSTFTENLISKAFTATGISPVNPDVILDRFRHISPDSLESVSSGSTAYSAEDWLKACTTLQAEVKDSRSVGARKLGQTIHHLSSQVELLQVEVDGLRKKLYQNRKRQKQPNRQLDLQQHQEYHGGAMMWSPRAFREARARMAVAEQEAQEEELKKAETRELAAASKLYKEKIAEEKREQ
;
A
#
# COMPACT_ATOMS: atom_id res chain seq x y z
N LEU A 1 -9.61 -18.95 -18.65
CA LEU A 1 -8.79 -18.24 -17.63
C LEU A 1 -8.47 -19.12 -16.41
N ASP A 2 -9.41 -19.95 -15.95
CA ASP A 2 -9.22 -20.73 -14.70
C ASP A 2 -7.99 -21.66 -14.70
N VAL A 3 -7.75 -22.34 -15.83
CA VAL A 3 -6.82 -23.47 -15.94
C VAL A 3 -5.32 -23.11 -15.78
N VAL A 4 -4.94 -21.84 -15.86
CA VAL A 4 -3.51 -21.44 -15.85
C VAL A 4 -3.23 -20.20 -15.00
N CYS A 5 -4.21 -19.29 -14.81
CA CYS A 5 -3.93 -17.99 -14.20
C CYS A 5 -4.06 -17.97 -12.67
N PHE A 6 -4.94 -18.77 -12.07
CA PHE A 6 -5.23 -18.65 -10.63
C PHE A 6 -4.13 -19.22 -9.72
N LYS A 7 -3.42 -20.27 -10.14
CA LYS A 7 -2.28 -20.80 -9.36
C LYS A 7 -1.11 -19.81 -9.28
N PRO A 8 -0.67 -19.18 -10.40
CA PRO A 8 0.24 -18.05 -10.35
C PRO A 8 -0.29 -16.88 -9.53
N LEU A 9 -1.59 -16.56 -9.65
CA LEU A 9 -2.21 -15.51 -8.84
C LEU A 9 -2.10 -15.77 -7.35
N SER A 10 -2.42 -16.99 -6.89
CA SER A 10 -2.27 -17.34 -5.49
C SER A 10 -0.81 -17.26 -5.03
N SER A 11 0.13 -17.72 -5.85
CA SER A 11 1.57 -17.68 -5.52
C SER A 11 2.09 -16.25 -5.39
N ASN A 12 1.74 -15.38 -6.34
CA ASN A 12 2.19 -13.99 -6.32
C ASN A 12 1.50 -13.22 -5.20
N TYR A 13 0.23 -13.51 -4.90
CA TYR A 13 -0.45 -12.92 -3.75
C TYR A 13 0.17 -13.36 -2.41
N SER A 14 0.56 -14.63 -2.27
CA SER A 14 1.31 -15.10 -1.11
C SER A 14 2.64 -14.37 -0.95
N CYS A 15 3.37 -14.14 -2.05
CA CYS A 15 4.60 -13.34 -2.02
C CYS A 15 4.36 -11.90 -1.55
N GLU A 16 3.29 -11.25 -2.03
CA GLU A 16 2.91 -9.90 -1.57
C GLU A 16 2.52 -9.89 -0.08
N LEU A 17 1.88 -10.95 0.42
CA LEU A 17 1.58 -11.10 1.84
C LEU A 17 2.86 -11.25 2.68
N ASP A 18 3.80 -12.07 2.24
CA ASP A 18 5.08 -12.26 2.93
C ASP A 18 5.88 -10.97 2.97
N ASN A 19 5.96 -10.26 1.84
CA ASN A 19 6.58 -8.93 1.76
C ASN A 19 5.90 -7.95 2.71
N HIS A 20 4.57 -7.93 2.77
CA HIS A 20 3.84 -7.09 3.69
C HIS A 20 4.15 -7.43 5.15
N LEU A 21 4.20 -8.72 5.48
CA LEU A 21 4.51 -9.19 6.84
C LEU A 21 5.93 -8.82 7.25
N GLN A 22 6.90 -8.98 6.34
CA GLN A 22 8.29 -8.55 6.55
C GLN A 22 8.38 -7.03 6.77
N VAL A 23 7.76 -6.22 5.90
CA VAL A 23 7.76 -4.76 6.00
C VAL A 23 7.10 -4.25 7.29
N SER A 24 6.07 -4.96 7.76
CA SER A 24 5.33 -4.60 8.98
C SER A 24 5.90 -5.22 10.25
N GLN A 25 6.85 -6.15 10.14
CA GLN A 25 7.37 -6.98 11.23
C GLN A 25 6.26 -7.66 12.08
N GLY A 26 5.08 -7.88 11.51
CA GLY A 26 3.91 -8.38 12.25
C GLY A 26 3.30 -7.40 13.28
N LEU A 27 3.79 -6.16 13.35
CA LEU A 27 3.31 -5.13 14.29
C LEU A 27 1.98 -4.50 13.84
N SER A 28 1.65 -4.62 12.55
CA SER A 28 0.39 -4.12 12.00
C SER A 28 -0.54 -5.29 11.66
N PRO A 29 -1.77 -5.32 12.21
CA PRO A 29 -2.74 -6.31 11.79
C PRO A 29 -3.12 -6.11 10.32
N LEU A 30 -3.31 -7.20 9.60
CA LEU A 30 -3.91 -7.20 8.27
C LEU A 30 -5.40 -6.92 8.39
N SER A 31 -5.89 -5.90 7.70
CA SER A 31 -7.31 -5.57 7.63
C SER A 31 -7.87 -5.87 6.25
N LYS A 32 -9.21 -5.99 6.13
CA LYS A 32 -9.88 -6.12 4.83
C LYS A 32 -9.58 -4.94 3.90
N GLY A 33 -9.28 -3.76 4.45
CA GLY A 33 -8.88 -2.57 3.69
C GLY A 33 -7.51 -2.70 3.01
N ASP A 34 -6.66 -3.63 3.45
CA ASP A 34 -5.35 -3.89 2.86
C ASP A 34 -5.41 -4.85 1.68
N PHE A 35 -6.53 -5.57 1.50
CA PHE A 35 -6.70 -6.57 0.45
C PHE A 35 -6.35 -6.02 -0.93
N PHE A 36 -6.95 -4.89 -1.34
CA PHE A 36 -6.76 -4.38 -2.70
C PHE A 36 -5.32 -3.91 -2.94
N ALA A 37 -4.66 -3.37 -1.91
CA ALA A 37 -3.28 -2.92 -2.01
C ALA A 37 -2.29 -4.07 -2.24
N LEU A 38 -2.61 -5.28 -1.78
CA LEU A 38 -1.82 -6.50 -1.98
C LEU A 38 -2.27 -7.27 -3.24
N PHE A 39 -3.58 -7.29 -3.48
CA PHE A 39 -4.18 -7.98 -4.61
C PHE A 39 -3.81 -7.33 -5.94
N TRP A 40 -3.83 -6.00 -6.02
CA TRP A 40 -3.62 -5.30 -7.30
C TRP A 40 -2.22 -5.53 -7.88
N PRO A 41 -1.11 -5.41 -7.12
CA PRO A 41 0.22 -5.78 -7.60
C PRO A 41 0.30 -7.24 -8.06
N ALA A 42 -0.23 -8.17 -7.26
CA ALA A 42 -0.27 -9.58 -7.62
C ALA A 42 -1.06 -9.83 -8.92
N TRP A 43 -2.21 -9.17 -9.09
CA TRP A 43 -3.03 -9.26 -10.30
C TRP A 43 -2.28 -8.77 -11.53
N VAL A 44 -1.67 -7.58 -11.46
CA VAL A 44 -0.93 -7.00 -12.59
C VAL A 44 0.28 -7.86 -12.97
N SER A 45 0.95 -8.44 -11.99
CA SER A 45 2.08 -9.35 -12.21
C SER A 45 1.65 -10.68 -12.87
N THR A 46 0.42 -11.14 -12.62
CA THR A 46 -0.04 -12.47 -13.05
C THR A 46 -0.75 -12.43 -14.39
N PHE A 47 -1.67 -11.49 -14.58
CA PHE A 47 -2.47 -11.36 -15.80
C PHE A 47 -1.69 -10.64 -16.91
N THR A 48 -0.60 -11.25 -17.34
CA THR A 48 0.19 -10.83 -18.51
C THR A 48 -0.38 -11.43 -19.79
N GLU A 49 -0.16 -10.76 -20.92
CA GLU A 49 -0.62 -11.21 -22.24
C GLU A 49 -0.18 -12.65 -22.56
N ASN A 50 1.06 -13.00 -22.21
CA ASN A 50 1.61 -14.34 -22.39
C ASN A 50 0.85 -15.39 -21.57
N LEU A 51 0.54 -15.11 -20.31
CA LEU A 51 -0.16 -16.07 -19.45
C LEU A 51 -1.63 -16.21 -19.87
N ILE A 52 -2.26 -15.10 -20.27
CA ILE A 52 -3.62 -15.09 -20.79
C ILE A 52 -3.71 -15.91 -22.08
N SER A 53 -2.77 -15.72 -23.02
CA SER A 53 -2.69 -16.49 -24.26
C SER A 53 -2.51 -17.99 -23.97
N LYS A 54 -1.60 -18.35 -23.06
CA LYS A 54 -1.44 -19.74 -22.58
C LYS A 54 -2.71 -20.31 -21.96
N ALA A 55 -3.48 -19.50 -21.24
CA ALA A 55 -4.73 -19.94 -20.66
C ALA A 55 -5.78 -20.27 -21.74
N PHE A 56 -5.84 -19.47 -22.82
CA PHE A 56 -6.74 -19.74 -23.95
C PHE A 56 -6.34 -20.99 -24.73
N THR A 57 -5.04 -21.18 -25.00
CA THR A 57 -4.52 -22.37 -25.68
C THR A 57 -4.78 -23.63 -24.87
N ALA A 58 -4.53 -23.58 -23.55
CA ALA A 58 -4.77 -24.73 -22.65
C ALA A 58 -6.25 -25.14 -22.57
N THR A 59 -7.18 -24.19 -22.77
CA THR A 59 -8.61 -24.49 -22.85
C THR A 59 -9.08 -24.90 -24.24
N GLY A 60 -8.23 -24.80 -25.27
CA GLY A 60 -8.62 -25.04 -26.65
C GLY A 60 -9.68 -24.06 -27.17
N ILE A 61 -9.81 -22.88 -26.54
CA ILE A 61 -10.75 -21.83 -26.99
C ILE A 61 -10.10 -21.03 -28.13
N SER A 62 -8.81 -20.70 -27.98
CA SER A 62 -8.03 -20.00 -29.01
C SER A 62 -6.59 -20.52 -29.01
N PRO A 63 -6.15 -21.19 -30.08
CA PRO A 63 -6.92 -21.66 -31.24
C PRO A 63 -8.04 -22.63 -30.83
N VAL A 64 -9.13 -22.69 -31.60
CA VAL A 64 -10.24 -23.61 -31.33
C VAL A 64 -9.76 -25.05 -31.52
N ASN A 65 -9.65 -25.80 -30.42
CA ASN A 65 -9.29 -27.21 -30.42
C ASN A 65 -10.04 -27.96 -29.30
N PRO A 66 -11.17 -28.62 -29.62
CA PRO A 66 -12.00 -29.32 -28.63
C PRO A 66 -11.35 -30.59 -28.07
N ASP A 67 -10.38 -31.18 -28.80
CA ASP A 67 -9.72 -32.42 -28.41
C ASP A 67 -8.85 -32.24 -27.15
N VAL A 68 -8.43 -31.00 -26.85
CA VAL A 68 -7.67 -30.66 -25.63
C VAL A 68 -8.40 -31.06 -24.34
N ILE A 69 -9.73 -31.07 -24.34
CA ILE A 69 -10.52 -31.53 -23.19
C ILE A 69 -10.54 -33.07 -23.14
N LEU A 70 -10.67 -33.71 -24.31
CA LEU A 70 -10.75 -35.17 -24.44
C LEU A 70 -9.40 -35.83 -24.09
N ASP A 71 -8.29 -35.20 -24.45
CA ASP A 71 -6.94 -35.69 -24.15
C ASP A 71 -6.62 -35.71 -22.65
N ARG A 72 -7.22 -34.82 -21.84
CA ARG A 72 -7.05 -34.84 -20.37
C ARG A 72 -7.57 -36.13 -19.71
N PHE A 73 -8.54 -36.79 -20.34
CA PHE A 73 -9.11 -38.04 -19.84
C PHE A 73 -8.42 -39.28 -20.41
N ARG A 74 -7.52 -39.11 -21.37
CA ARG A 74 -6.72 -40.19 -21.97
C ARG A 74 -5.33 -40.21 -21.33
N HIS A 75 -5.26 -40.66 -20.08
CA HIS A 75 -4.06 -41.00 -19.29
C HIS A 75 -2.82 -40.09 -19.41
N ILE A 76 -2.51 -39.27 -18.38
CA ILE A 76 -1.12 -38.83 -18.13
C ILE A 76 -0.81 -38.73 -16.62
N SER A 77 0.25 -39.45 -16.23
CA SER A 77 0.96 -39.41 -14.95
C SER A 77 1.73 -38.08 -14.79
N PRO A 78 1.81 -37.49 -13.58
CA PRO A 78 2.22 -36.09 -13.43
C PRO A 78 3.74 -35.95 -13.43
N ASP A 79 4.31 -35.43 -14.51
CA ASP A 79 5.63 -34.82 -14.44
C ASP A 79 5.79 -33.73 -15.50
N SER A 80 5.23 -32.56 -15.20
CA SER A 80 5.69 -31.30 -15.79
C SER A 80 5.07 -30.15 -15.01
N LEU A 81 5.77 -29.72 -13.96
CA LEU A 81 5.65 -28.35 -13.48
C LEU A 81 7.05 -27.77 -13.51
N GLU A 82 7.36 -27.14 -14.65
CA GLU A 82 8.57 -26.36 -14.82
C GLU A 82 8.71 -25.38 -13.66
N SER A 83 9.87 -25.51 -12.99
CA SER A 83 10.35 -24.64 -11.94
C SER A 83 10.44 -23.21 -12.50
N VAL A 84 9.60 -22.32 -12.00
CA VAL A 84 9.73 -20.89 -12.24
C VAL A 84 10.99 -20.44 -11.50
N SER A 85 12.03 -20.17 -12.28
CA SER A 85 13.27 -19.56 -11.80
C SER A 85 12.94 -18.22 -11.16
N SER A 86 13.06 -18.17 -9.83
CA SER A 86 13.07 -16.93 -9.06
C SER A 86 14.24 -16.07 -9.54
N GLY A 87 13.93 -15.04 -10.32
CA GLY A 87 14.86 -13.99 -10.66
C GLY A 87 15.35 -13.32 -9.37
N SER A 88 16.59 -13.62 -9.01
CA SER A 88 17.31 -12.97 -7.93
C SER A 88 17.28 -11.46 -8.14
N THR A 89 16.57 -10.76 -7.26
CA THR A 89 16.69 -9.32 -7.12
C THR A 89 18.15 -9.03 -6.75
N ALA A 90 18.83 -8.29 -7.62
CA ALA A 90 20.18 -7.79 -7.36
C ALA A 90 20.14 -6.87 -6.14
N TYR A 91 20.28 -7.46 -4.95
CA TYR A 91 20.67 -6.76 -3.74
C TYR A 91 22.12 -6.28 -3.92
N SER A 92 22.46 -5.18 -3.26
CA SER A 92 23.62 -4.32 -3.49
C SER A 92 24.97 -5.05 -3.32
N ALA A 93 25.29 -5.93 -4.27
CA ALA A 93 26.56 -6.65 -4.28
C ALA A 93 27.75 -5.70 -4.51
N GLU A 94 27.48 -4.53 -5.10
CA GLU A 94 28.52 -3.63 -5.58
C GLU A 94 29.34 -3.00 -4.46
N ASP A 95 28.76 -2.72 -3.29
CA ASP A 95 29.45 -1.96 -2.24
C ASP A 95 30.37 -2.82 -1.38
N TRP A 96 29.97 -4.07 -1.06
CA TRP A 96 30.86 -5.01 -0.37
C TRP A 96 31.95 -5.55 -1.31
N LEU A 97 31.63 -5.76 -2.60
CA LEU A 97 32.63 -6.17 -3.59
C LEU A 97 33.73 -5.11 -3.71
N LYS A 98 33.38 -3.82 -3.75
CA LYS A 98 34.36 -2.72 -3.72
C LYS A 98 35.23 -2.79 -2.47
N ALA A 99 34.64 -2.93 -1.28
CA ALA A 99 35.38 -3.05 -0.03
C ALA A 99 36.29 -4.30 0.05
N CYS A 100 35.87 -5.41 -0.55
CA CYS A 100 36.69 -6.60 -0.66
C CYS A 100 37.82 -6.44 -1.67
N THR A 101 37.59 -5.79 -2.82
CA THR A 101 38.65 -5.52 -3.81
C THR A 101 39.73 -4.58 -3.27
N THR A 102 39.36 -3.54 -2.51
CA THR A 102 40.33 -2.64 -1.86
C THR A 102 41.11 -3.35 -0.76
N LEU A 103 40.45 -4.18 0.06
CA LEU A 103 41.12 -5.01 1.07
C LEU A 103 42.13 -5.96 0.40
N GLN A 104 41.73 -6.62 -0.69
CA GLN A 104 42.61 -7.54 -1.42
C GLN A 104 43.80 -6.84 -2.08
N ALA A 105 43.68 -5.56 -2.46
CA ALA A 105 44.76 -4.76 -3.01
C ALA A 105 45.78 -4.31 -1.94
N GLU A 106 45.32 -4.00 -0.72
CA GLU A 106 46.18 -3.51 0.38
C GLU A 106 46.81 -4.64 1.22
N VAL A 107 46.20 -5.83 1.24
CA VAL A 107 46.72 -6.96 2.04
C VAL A 107 47.75 -7.76 1.24
N LYS A 108 48.99 -7.81 1.77
CA LYS A 108 50.12 -8.57 1.20
C LYS A 108 49.80 -10.06 0.95
N ASP A 109 49.08 -10.71 1.86
CA ASP A 109 48.61 -12.10 1.74
C ASP A 109 47.08 -12.18 1.78
N SER A 110 46.44 -11.98 0.64
CA SER A 110 44.98 -12.06 0.48
C SER A 110 44.39 -13.41 0.94
N ARG A 111 45.16 -14.51 0.89
CA ARG A 111 44.76 -15.85 1.34
C ARG A 111 44.95 -16.09 2.84
N SER A 112 45.55 -15.13 3.55
CA SER A 112 45.73 -15.18 4.99
C SER A 112 44.39 -15.42 5.71
N VAL A 113 44.44 -16.20 6.78
CA VAL A 113 43.26 -16.47 7.63
C VAL A 113 42.68 -15.16 8.16
N GLY A 114 43.53 -14.17 8.48
CA GLY A 114 43.10 -12.85 8.94
C GLY A 114 42.33 -12.07 7.87
N ALA A 115 42.81 -12.07 6.63
CA ALA A 115 42.17 -11.39 5.51
C ALA A 115 40.82 -12.00 5.14
N ARG A 116 40.73 -13.34 5.18
CA ARG A 116 39.45 -14.06 4.98
C ARG A 116 38.44 -13.78 6.08
N LYS A 117 38.87 -13.79 7.35
CA LYS A 117 38.01 -13.41 8.48
C LYS A 117 37.51 -11.96 8.33
N LEU A 118 38.39 -11.04 7.94
CA LEU A 118 38.02 -9.64 7.72
C LEU A 118 37.01 -9.49 6.57
N GLY A 119 37.23 -10.16 5.43
CA GLY A 119 36.29 -10.18 4.31
C GLY A 119 34.92 -10.76 4.71
N GLN A 120 34.89 -11.84 5.48
CA GLN A 120 33.65 -12.41 6.03
C GLN A 120 32.94 -11.43 6.97
N THR A 121 33.67 -10.73 7.85
CA THR A 121 33.07 -9.72 8.73
C THR A 121 32.50 -8.53 7.95
N ILE A 122 33.19 -8.07 6.90
CA ILE A 122 32.72 -6.98 6.04
C ILE A 122 31.44 -7.41 5.31
N HIS A 123 31.42 -8.61 4.73
CA HIS A 123 30.21 -9.14 4.10
C HIS A 123 29.06 -9.23 5.10
N HIS A 124 29.31 -9.78 6.29
CA HIS A 124 28.30 -9.89 7.34
C HIS A 124 27.74 -8.52 7.76
N LEU A 125 28.61 -7.53 7.96
CA LEU A 125 28.20 -6.17 8.30
C LEU A 125 27.43 -5.50 7.14
N SER A 126 27.85 -5.68 5.89
CA SER A 126 27.13 -5.16 4.72
C SER A 126 25.72 -5.72 4.65
N SER A 127 25.58 -7.05 4.76
CA SER A 127 24.28 -7.70 4.79
C SER A 127 23.41 -7.20 5.95
N GLN A 128 23.98 -7.02 7.14
CA GLN A 128 23.23 -6.46 8.28
C GLN A 128 22.76 -5.02 8.01
N VAL A 129 23.62 -4.17 7.46
CA VAL A 129 23.27 -2.77 7.16
C VAL A 129 22.16 -2.71 6.12
N GLU A 130 22.24 -3.53 5.07
CA GLU A 130 21.19 -3.60 4.04
C GLU A 130 19.85 -4.07 4.63
N LEU A 131 19.86 -5.12 5.45
CA LEU A 131 18.65 -5.60 6.13
C LEU A 131 18.05 -4.49 7.01
N LEU A 132 18.87 -3.82 7.82
CA LEU A 132 18.43 -2.71 8.66
C LEU A 132 17.87 -1.54 7.85
N GLN A 133 18.45 -1.21 6.70
CA GLN A 133 17.94 -0.15 5.82
C GLN A 133 16.55 -0.48 5.29
N VAL A 134 16.36 -1.71 4.78
CA VAL A 134 15.06 -2.17 4.28
C VAL A 134 14.02 -2.17 5.39
N GLU A 135 14.38 -2.61 6.61
CA GLU A 135 13.50 -2.58 7.77
C GLU A 135 13.10 -1.14 8.15
N VAL A 136 14.07 -0.23 8.26
CA VAL A 136 13.81 1.18 8.62
C VAL A 136 12.92 1.85 7.59
N ASP A 137 13.16 1.63 6.30
CA ASP A 137 12.33 2.18 5.23
C ASP A 137 10.92 1.58 5.22
N GLY A 138 10.79 0.29 5.50
CA GLY A 138 9.52 -0.40 5.68
C GLY A 138 8.70 0.20 6.83
N LEU A 139 9.32 0.32 8.01
CA LEU A 139 8.70 0.92 9.20
C LEU A 139 8.30 2.39 8.96
N ARG A 140 9.14 3.18 8.28
CA ARG A 140 8.84 4.58 7.91
C ARG A 140 7.62 4.67 7.01
N LYS A 141 7.54 3.85 5.95
CA LYS A 141 6.38 3.79 5.05
C LYS A 141 5.12 3.42 5.81
N LYS A 142 5.20 2.47 6.74
CA LYS A 142 4.06 2.04 7.57
C LYS A 142 3.60 3.11 8.55
N LEU A 143 4.52 3.79 9.24
CA LEU A 143 4.19 4.92 10.10
C LEU A 143 3.49 6.04 9.32
N TYR A 144 3.96 6.34 8.11
CA TYR A 144 3.31 7.31 7.23
C TYR A 144 1.88 6.89 6.87
N GLN A 145 1.67 5.62 6.49
CA GLN A 145 0.33 5.10 6.17
C GLN A 145 -0.61 5.14 7.37
N ASN A 146 -0.15 4.73 8.55
CA ASN A 146 -0.94 4.77 9.78
C ASN A 146 -1.30 6.21 10.18
N ARG A 147 -0.35 7.15 10.09
CA ARG A 147 -0.63 8.56 10.34
C ARG A 147 -1.63 9.13 9.33
N LYS A 148 -1.55 8.71 8.05
CA LYS A 148 -2.52 9.09 7.02
C LYS A 148 -3.92 8.56 7.34
N ARG A 149 -4.04 7.31 7.80
CA ARG A 149 -5.30 6.71 8.26
C ARG A 149 -5.87 7.45 9.47
N GLN A 150 -5.04 7.78 10.46
CA GLN A 150 -5.49 8.52 11.65
C GLN A 150 -5.99 9.93 11.32
N LYS A 151 -5.32 10.63 10.38
CA LYS A 151 -5.75 11.96 9.93
C LYS A 151 -7.04 11.96 9.11
N GLN A 152 -7.36 10.82 8.50
CA GLN A 152 -8.59 10.60 7.75
C GLN A 152 -9.48 9.70 8.61
N PRO A 153 -10.11 10.23 9.69
CA PRO A 153 -11.09 9.45 10.42
C PRO A 153 -12.11 8.92 9.42
N ASN A 154 -12.67 7.75 9.70
CA ASN A 154 -13.55 7.00 8.81
C ASN A 154 -14.86 7.78 8.58
N ARG A 155 -14.77 8.86 7.79
CA ARG A 155 -15.85 9.79 7.53
C ARG A 155 -16.70 9.17 6.46
N GLN A 156 -17.75 8.51 6.92
CA GLN A 156 -18.72 7.89 6.05
C GLN A 156 -19.32 8.98 5.17
N LEU A 157 -19.24 8.76 3.86
CA LEU A 157 -19.92 9.61 2.90
C LEU A 157 -21.41 9.34 3.02
N ASP A 158 -22.19 10.39 3.24
CA ASP A 158 -23.66 10.30 3.24
C ASP A 158 -24.15 10.13 1.79
N LEU A 159 -24.18 8.87 1.36
CA LEU A 159 -24.75 8.48 0.08
C LEU A 159 -26.27 8.47 0.22
N GLN A 160 -26.93 9.46 -0.39
CA GLN A 160 -28.38 9.55 -0.39
C GLN A 160 -28.96 8.84 -1.61
N GLN A 161 -29.97 8.00 -1.36
CA GLN A 161 -30.69 7.30 -2.42
C GLN A 161 -31.42 8.32 -3.29
N HIS A 162 -31.31 8.17 -4.61
CA HIS A 162 -32.10 8.97 -5.54
C HIS A 162 -33.54 8.47 -5.50
N GLN A 163 -34.49 9.40 -5.37
CA GLN A 163 -35.93 9.11 -5.22
C GLN A 163 -36.51 8.30 -6.40
N GLU A 164 -35.84 8.31 -7.55
CA GLU A 164 -36.26 7.64 -8.79
C GLU A 164 -36.08 6.10 -8.75
N TYR A 165 -35.33 5.55 -7.79
CA TYR A 165 -35.04 4.13 -7.74
C TYR A 165 -35.88 3.39 -6.69
N HIS A 166 -36.82 2.56 -7.16
CA HIS A 166 -37.75 1.77 -6.34
C HIS A 166 -37.38 0.28 -6.20
N GLY A 167 -36.18 -0.14 -6.64
CA GLY A 167 -35.73 -1.53 -6.54
C GLY A 167 -35.14 -1.88 -5.16
N GLY A 168 -35.26 -3.14 -4.73
CA GLY A 168 -34.76 -3.60 -3.42
C GLY A 168 -33.23 -3.71 -3.30
N ALA A 169 -32.49 -3.70 -4.42
CA ALA A 169 -31.02 -3.73 -4.43
C ALA A 169 -30.44 -2.33 -4.62
N MET A 170 -29.68 -1.85 -3.64
CA MET A 170 -29.12 -0.50 -3.63
C MET A 170 -27.85 -0.42 -4.48
N MET A 171 -27.93 0.21 -5.65
CA MET A 171 -26.77 0.46 -6.53
C MET A 171 -26.29 1.90 -6.38
N TRP A 172 -25.01 2.06 -6.03
CA TRP A 172 -24.37 3.37 -5.95
C TRP A 172 -23.63 3.68 -7.24
N SER A 173 -24.02 4.78 -7.90
CA SER A 173 -23.31 5.28 -9.08
C SER A 173 -22.12 6.16 -8.68
N PRO A 174 -21.08 6.30 -9.53
CA PRO A 174 -20.00 7.26 -9.32
C PRO A 174 -20.47 8.71 -9.14
N ARG A 175 -21.68 9.03 -9.64
CA ARG A 175 -22.31 10.35 -9.45
C ARG A 175 -22.75 10.55 -8.01
N ALA A 176 -23.38 9.56 -7.38
CA ALA A 176 -23.79 9.63 -5.97
C ALA A 176 -22.61 9.93 -5.03
N PHE A 177 -21.44 9.33 -5.30
CA PHE A 177 -20.21 9.64 -4.55
C PHE A 177 -19.74 11.09 -4.73
N ARG A 178 -19.83 11.65 -5.94
CA ARG A 178 -19.45 13.05 -6.20
C ARG A 178 -20.39 14.01 -5.49
N GLU A 179 -21.69 13.74 -5.52
CA GLU A 179 -22.70 14.56 -4.84
C GLU A 179 -22.52 14.51 -3.31
N ALA A 180 -22.29 13.34 -2.73
CA ALA A 180 -22.01 13.20 -1.29
C ALA A 180 -20.76 13.99 -0.87
N ARG A 181 -19.69 13.95 -1.68
CA ARG A 181 -18.48 14.77 -1.44
C ARG A 181 -18.77 16.26 -1.52
N ALA A 182 -19.56 16.70 -2.49
CA ALA A 182 -19.93 18.10 -2.64
C ALA A 182 -20.72 18.60 -1.41
N ARG A 183 -21.71 17.82 -0.94
CA ARG A 183 -22.45 18.14 0.29
C ARG A 183 -21.55 18.25 1.51
N MET A 184 -20.61 17.32 1.65
CA MET A 184 -19.66 17.32 2.77
C MET A 184 -18.77 18.57 2.75
N ALA A 185 -18.33 19.00 1.56
CA ALA A 185 -17.53 20.22 1.41
C ALA A 185 -18.33 21.49 1.75
N VAL A 186 -19.60 21.55 1.33
CA VAL A 186 -20.50 22.67 1.68
C VAL A 186 -20.72 22.72 3.20
N ALA A 187 -21.03 21.59 3.84
CA ALA A 187 -21.21 21.53 5.28
C ALA A 187 -19.96 21.92 6.07
N GLU A 188 -18.76 21.61 5.57
CA GLU A 188 -17.49 22.08 6.16
C GLU A 188 -17.32 23.60 6.06
N GLN A 189 -17.66 24.19 4.92
CA GLN A 189 -17.60 25.64 4.72
C GLN A 189 -18.60 26.36 5.64
N GLU A 190 -19.83 25.88 5.72
CA GLU A 190 -20.86 26.43 6.60
C GLU A 190 -20.44 26.35 8.07
N ALA A 191 -19.87 25.23 8.51
CA ALA A 191 -19.36 25.09 9.87
C ALA A 191 -18.21 26.07 10.17
N GLN A 192 -17.29 26.29 9.22
CA GLN A 192 -16.22 27.27 9.37
C GLN A 192 -16.77 28.70 9.46
N GLU A 193 -17.74 29.06 8.62
CA GLU A 193 -18.39 30.38 8.69
C GLU A 193 -19.12 30.60 10.01
N GLU A 194 -19.78 29.57 10.55
CA GLU A 194 -20.42 29.64 11.86
C GLU A 194 -19.41 29.85 12.99
N GLU A 195 -18.25 29.17 12.94
CA GLU A 195 -17.19 29.36 13.94
C GLU A 195 -16.63 30.78 13.89
N LEU A 196 -16.41 31.32 12.68
CA LEU A 196 -15.98 32.70 12.50
C LEU A 196 -17.02 33.69 13.06
N LYS A 197 -18.30 33.52 12.74
CA LYS A 197 -19.39 34.34 13.31
C LYS A 197 -19.45 34.24 14.84
N LYS A 198 -19.24 33.05 15.41
CA LYS A 198 -19.16 32.84 16.87
C LYS A 198 -17.93 33.54 17.48
N ALA A 199 -16.81 33.60 16.78
CA ALA A 199 -15.63 34.35 17.23
C ALA A 199 -15.87 35.85 17.19
N GLU A 200 -16.39 36.38 16.09
CA GLU A 200 -16.71 37.81 15.92
C GLU A 200 -17.71 38.31 16.97
N THR A 201 -18.77 37.54 17.23
CA THR A 201 -19.76 37.88 18.26
C THR A 201 -19.15 37.89 19.67
N ARG A 202 -18.19 37.00 19.97
CA ARG A 202 -17.45 37.01 21.24
C ARG A 202 -16.56 38.24 21.37
N GLU A 203 -15.87 38.63 20.29
CA GLU A 203 -15.03 39.83 20.27
C GLU A 203 -15.85 41.11 20.46
N LEU A 204 -16.98 41.24 19.73
CA LEU A 204 -17.91 42.36 19.89
C LEU A 204 -18.48 42.44 21.31
N ALA A 205 -18.82 41.30 21.91
CA ALA A 205 -19.30 41.25 23.29
C ALA A 205 -18.21 41.70 24.29
N ALA A 206 -16.95 41.28 24.10
CA ALA A 206 -15.83 41.70 24.92
C ALA A 206 -15.56 43.21 24.78
N ALA A 207 -15.55 43.74 23.54
CA ALA A 207 -15.36 45.15 23.27
C ALA A 207 -16.49 46.01 23.88
N SER A 208 -17.75 45.57 23.75
CA SER A 208 -18.89 46.25 24.38
C SER A 208 -18.80 46.25 25.90
N LYS A 209 -18.31 45.16 26.51
CA LYS A 209 -18.08 45.09 27.95
C LYS A 209 -17.02 46.10 28.40
N LEU A 210 -15.87 46.15 27.72
CA LEU A 210 -14.81 47.13 28.01
C LEU A 210 -15.30 48.58 27.86
N TYR A 211 -16.09 48.87 26.82
CA TYR A 211 -16.65 50.20 26.61
C TYR A 211 -17.61 50.61 27.75
N LYS A 212 -18.45 49.68 28.21
CA LYS A 212 -19.35 49.93 29.36
C LYS A 212 -18.58 50.16 30.66
N GLU A 213 -17.49 49.43 30.87
CA GLU A 213 -16.60 49.62 32.03
C GLU A 213 -15.97 51.02 32.01
N LYS A 214 -15.44 51.49 30.86
CA LYS A 214 -14.91 52.86 30.72
C LYS A 214 -15.94 53.96 31.02
N ILE A 215 -17.16 53.84 30.51
CA ILE A 215 -18.24 54.79 30.80
C ILE A 215 -18.58 54.80 32.30
N ALA A 216 -18.55 53.63 32.95
CA ALA A 216 -18.81 53.53 34.38
C ALA A 216 -17.70 54.17 35.22
N GLU A 217 -16.44 54.09 34.79
CA GLU A 217 -15.31 54.79 35.41
C GLU A 217 -15.42 56.31 35.24
N GLU A 218 -15.66 56.80 34.02
CA GLU A 218 -15.83 58.25 33.77
C GLU A 218 -16.97 58.86 34.59
N LYS A 219 -18.07 58.12 34.81
CA LYS A 219 -19.19 58.55 35.66
C LYS A 219 -18.90 58.50 37.16
N ARG A 220 -17.85 57.80 37.59
CA ARG A 220 -17.42 57.78 39.01
C ARG A 220 -16.43 58.91 39.31
N GLU A 221 -15.77 59.43 38.29
CA GLU A 221 -14.80 60.52 38.41
C GLU A 221 -15.43 61.93 38.30
N GLN A 222 -16.69 62.02 37.83
CA GLN A 222 -17.52 63.23 37.85
C GLN A 222 -18.38 63.32 39.11
#